data_AF-A0A3B9R152-F1
#
_entry.id   AF-A0A3B9R152-F1
#
_cell.length_a   1.000
_cell.length_b   1.000
_cell.length_c   1.000
_cell.angle_alpha   90.00
_cell.angle_beta   90.00
_cell.angle_gamma   90.00
#
_symmetry.space_group_name_H-M   'P 1'
#
loop_
_entity.id
_entity.type
_entity.pdbx_description
1 polymer ?
#
loop_
_entity_poly.entity_id
_entity_poly.type
_entity_poly.pdbx_seq_one_letter_code
_entity_poly.pdbx_strand_id
1 'polypeptide(L)'
;MEISFLIFLGGGLFLGWALGANDSANVFGTAVGTRMLRFGVAAVLCSVGVILGAVISGAGPTETLNKLASIDALSDAGIASACAGLTVFLMTWRGLPVSTSQAVVGALIGWNTWNGIATDTQVVT
;
A
#
# COMPACT_ATOMS: atom_id res chain seq x y z
N MET A 1 -0.80 -5.42 -25.60
CA MET A 1 -1.00 -4.98 -24.20
C MET A 1 -1.41 -3.53 -24.28
N GLU A 2 -2.65 -3.23 -23.89
CA GLU A 2 -3.22 -1.88 -23.99
C GLU A 2 -2.47 -0.91 -23.07
N ILE A 3 -2.26 0.33 -23.51
CA ILE A 3 -1.54 1.37 -22.73
C ILE A 3 -2.27 1.64 -21.41
N SER A 4 -3.61 1.57 -21.41
CA SER A 4 -4.46 1.74 -20.22
C SER A 4 -4.10 0.74 -19.11
N PHE A 5 -3.81 -0.51 -19.46
CA PHE A 5 -3.41 -1.53 -18.48
C PHE A 5 -2.14 -1.13 -17.73
N LEU A 6 -1.12 -0.63 -18.45
CA LEU A 6 0.14 -0.19 -17.85
C LEU A 6 -0.06 1.01 -16.93
N ILE A 7 -0.93 1.94 -17.29
CA ILE A 7 -1.23 3.13 -16.48
C ILE A 7 -1.86 2.73 -15.14
N PHE A 8 -2.88 1.87 -15.18
CA PHE A 8 -3.59 1.48 -13.95
C PHE A 8 -2.77 0.53 -13.07
N LEU A 9 -1.99 -0.37 -13.68
CA LEU A 9 -0.99 -1.16 -12.95
C LEU A 9 0.05 -0.25 -12.28
N GLY A 10 0.43 0.84 -12.95
CA GLY A 10 1.32 1.86 -12.41
C GLY A 10 0.86 2.44 -11.08
N GLY A 11 -0.46 2.60 -10.86
CA GLY A 11 -1.01 3.05 -9.59
C GLY A 11 -0.72 2.09 -8.43
N GLY A 12 -0.89 0.78 -8.65
CA GLY A 12 -0.55 -0.24 -7.67
C GLY A 12 0.95 -0.35 -7.41
N LEU A 13 1.77 -0.29 -8.47
CA LEU A 13 3.23 -0.28 -8.35
C LEU A 13 3.73 0.95 -7.57
N PHE A 14 3.12 2.11 -7.81
CA PHE A 14 3.44 3.34 -7.09
C PHE A 14 3.10 3.23 -5.61
N LEU A 15 1.93 2.68 -5.26
CA LEU A 15 1.57 2.38 -3.87
C LEU A 15 2.59 1.43 -3.22
N GLY A 16 2.96 0.34 -3.90
CA GLY A 16 3.95 -0.61 -3.38
C GLY A 16 5.31 0.02 -3.11
N TRP A 17 5.77 0.91 -3.98
CA TRP A 17 7.01 1.67 -3.77
C TRP A 17 6.92 2.64 -2.59
N ALA A 18 5.83 3.40 -2.49
CA ALA A 18 5.62 4.34 -1.40
C ALA A 18 5.51 3.63 -0.03
N LEU A 19 4.84 2.47 0.00
CA LEU A 19 4.71 1.60 1.17
C LEU A 19 6.08 1.10 1.62
N GLY A 20 6.90 0.57 0.71
CA GLY A 20 8.25 0.12 1.03
C GLY A 20 9.15 1.24 1.57
N ALA A 21 9.06 2.44 1.00
CA ALA A 21 9.81 3.60 1.49
C ALA A 21 9.40 4.02 2.91
N ASN A 22 8.11 3.98 3.22
CA ASN A 22 7.59 4.32 4.56
C ASN A 22 7.91 3.25 5.61
N ASP A 23 7.66 1.98 5.28
CA ASP A 23 7.64 0.90 6.28
C ASP A 23 9.01 0.24 6.48
N SER A 24 9.96 0.39 5.54
CA SER A 24 11.32 -0.16 5.70
C SER A 24 12.06 0.41 6.92
N ALA A 25 11.80 1.68 7.27
CA ALA A 25 12.32 2.31 8.47
C ALA A 25 11.75 1.67 9.75
N ASN A 26 10.51 1.18 9.73
CA ASN A 26 9.88 0.54 10.89
C ASN A 26 10.47 -0.85 11.18
N VAL A 27 10.90 -1.59 10.15
CA VAL A 27 11.44 -2.96 10.31
C VAL A 27 12.92 -2.94 10.68
N PHE A 28 13.74 -2.21 9.92
CA PHE A 28 15.21 -2.25 10.07
C PHE A 28 15.83 -0.92 10.51
N GLY A 29 15.05 0.12 10.77
CA GLY A 29 15.57 1.45 11.11
C GLY A 29 16.45 1.46 12.36
N THR A 30 16.07 0.71 13.41
CA THR A 30 16.87 0.57 14.63
C THR A 30 18.18 -0.18 14.35
N ALA A 31 18.12 -1.31 13.64
CA ALA A 31 19.29 -2.12 13.30
C ALA A 31 20.32 -1.39 12.43
N VAL A 32 19.85 -0.56 11.49
CA VAL A 32 20.71 0.29 10.67
C VAL A 32 21.22 1.49 11.49
N GLY A 33 20.36 2.11 12.29
CA GLY A 33 20.71 3.26 13.15
C GLY A 33 21.75 2.94 14.21
N THR A 34 21.71 1.75 14.82
CA THR A 34 22.72 1.27 15.77
C THR A 34 23.98 0.72 15.11
N ARG A 35 24.05 0.72 13.77
CA ARG A 35 25.14 0.13 12.97
C ARG A 35 25.31 -1.38 13.16
N MET A 36 24.26 -2.07 13.61
CA MET A 36 24.24 -3.53 13.68
C MET A 36 24.19 -4.14 12.26
N LEU A 37 23.44 -3.52 11.35
CA LEU A 37 23.37 -3.89 9.93
C LEU A 37 23.76 -2.72 9.02
N ARG A 38 24.40 -3.05 7.88
CA ARG A 38 24.59 -2.10 6.78
C ARG A 38 23.28 -1.89 6.04
N PHE A 39 23.01 -0.66 5.59
CA PHE A 39 21.79 -0.30 4.85
C PHE A 39 21.48 -1.26 3.69
N GLY A 40 22.48 -1.58 2.86
CA GLY A 40 22.26 -2.47 1.70
C GLY A 40 21.82 -3.89 2.08
N VAL A 41 22.33 -4.42 3.21
CA VAL A 41 21.93 -5.74 3.69
C VAL A 41 20.50 -5.70 4.22
N ALA A 42 20.17 -4.66 4.99
CA ALA A 42 18.81 -4.44 5.49
C ALA A 42 17.80 -4.30 4.33
N ALA A 43 18.14 -3.56 3.27
CA ALA A 43 17.29 -3.40 2.10
C ALA A 43 16.99 -4.72 1.38
N VAL A 44 18.02 -5.57 1.19
CA VAL A 44 17.84 -6.90 0.56
C VAL A 44 16.97 -7.80 1.42
N LEU A 45 17.26 -7.89 2.73
CA LEU A 45 16.48 -8.70 3.66
C LEU A 45 15.01 -8.25 3.72
N CYS A 46 14.79 -6.93 3.77
CA CYS A 46 13.45 -6.34 3.76
C CYS A 46 12.70 -6.68 2.47
N SER A 47 13.34 -6.51 1.32
CA SER A 47 12.73 -6.79 0.01
C SER A 47 12.30 -8.25 -0.12
N VAL A 48 13.17 -9.19 0.28
CA VAL A 48 12.85 -10.62 0.27
C VAL A 48 11.71 -10.93 1.26
N GLY A 49 11.78 -10.39 2.48
CA GLY A 49 10.76 -10.60 3.50
C GLY A 49 9.38 -10.09 3.08
N VAL A 50 9.31 -8.91 2.46
CA VAL A 50 8.06 -8.32 1.96
C VAL A 50 7.47 -9.16 0.82
N ILE A 51 8.30 -9.60 -0.14
CA ILE A 51 7.84 -10.45 -1.24
C ILE A 51 7.31 -11.79 -0.70
N LEU A 52 8.05 -12.44 0.19
CA LEU A 52 7.61 -13.70 0.80
C LEU A 52 6.33 -13.53 1.61
N GLY A 53 6.24 -12.48 2.43
CA GLY A 53 5.03 -12.18 3.20
C GLY A 53 3.81 -11.93 2.33
N ALA A 54 3.99 -11.15 1.24
CA ALA A 54 2.93 -10.89 0.28
C ALA A 54 2.42 -12.18 -0.40
N VAL A 55 3.32 -13.09 -0.76
CA VAL A 55 2.95 -14.36 -1.41
C VAL A 55 2.33 -15.36 -0.43
N ILE A 56 2.88 -15.50 0.77
CA ILE A 56 2.46 -16.52 1.75
C ILE A 56 1.14 -16.13 2.44
N SER A 57 0.99 -14.85 2.83
CA SER A 57 -0.10 -14.41 3.70
C SER A 57 -0.88 -13.19 3.19
N GLY A 58 -0.62 -12.72 1.96
CA GLY A 58 -1.30 -11.54 1.42
C GLY A 58 -2.79 -11.72 1.13
N ALA A 59 -3.29 -12.97 1.06
CA ALA A 59 -4.68 -13.26 0.74
C ALA A 59 -5.67 -12.69 1.76
N GLY A 60 -5.36 -12.77 3.06
CA GLY A 60 -6.26 -12.31 4.13
C GLY A 60 -6.58 -10.81 4.04
N PRO A 61 -5.57 -9.92 4.08
CA PRO A 61 -5.80 -8.48 3.94
C PRO A 61 -6.47 -8.12 2.61
N THR A 62 -6.13 -8.80 1.52
CA THR A 62 -6.75 -8.57 0.21
C THR A 62 -8.25 -8.89 0.22
N GLU A 63 -8.66 -9.97 0.89
CA GLU A 63 -10.07 -10.34 1.03
C GLU A 63 -10.86 -9.28 1.81
N THR A 64 -10.28 -8.75 2.89
CA THR A 64 -10.90 -7.66 3.66
C THR A 64 -11.08 -6.40 2.82
N LEU A 65 -10.06 -6.00 2.04
CA LEU A 65 -10.14 -4.84 1.16
C LEU A 65 -11.19 -5.03 0.05
N ASN A 66 -11.30 -6.23 -0.52
CA ASN A 66 -12.33 -6.56 -1.51
C ASN A 66 -13.74 -6.54 -0.92
N LYS A 67 -13.92 -6.93 0.35
CA LYS A 67 -15.21 -6.80 1.06
C LYS A 67 -15.57 -5.34 1.31
N LEU A 68 -14.57 -4.49 1.58
CA LEU A 68 -14.78 -3.07 1.86
C LEU A 68 -15.16 -2.28 0.60
N ALA A 69 -14.54 -2.60 -0.54
CA ALA A 69 -14.84 -2.01 -1.83
C ALA A 69 -14.73 -3.07 -2.93
N SER A 70 -15.88 -3.50 -3.46
CA SER A 70 -15.98 -4.45 -4.56
C SER A 70 -15.67 -3.77 -5.90
N ILE A 71 -14.42 -3.39 -6.10
CA ILE A 71 -13.96 -2.71 -7.31
C ILE A 71 -13.76 -3.73 -8.44
N ASP A 72 -14.70 -3.77 -9.38
CA ASP A 72 -14.62 -4.67 -10.55
C ASP A 72 -13.75 -4.11 -11.68
N ALA A 73 -13.59 -2.78 -11.75
CA ALA A 73 -12.86 -2.12 -12.81
C ALA A 73 -11.38 -1.89 -12.45
N LEU A 74 -10.46 -2.36 -13.30
CA LEU A 74 -9.02 -2.15 -13.11
C LEU A 74 -8.66 -0.65 -13.06
N SER A 75 -9.39 0.20 -13.79
CA SER A 75 -9.20 1.66 -13.77
C SER A 75 -9.35 2.22 -12.36
N ASP A 76 -10.37 1.77 -11.68
CA ASP A 76 -10.82 2.29 -10.40
C ASP A 76 -9.88 1.82 -9.29
N ALA A 77 -9.46 0.55 -9.34
CA ALA A 77 -8.47 -0.01 -8.44
C ALA A 77 -7.11 0.69 -8.60
N GLY A 78 -6.73 1.00 -9.85
CA GLY A 78 -5.52 1.75 -10.15
C GLY A 78 -5.55 3.18 -9.61
N ILE A 79 -6.67 3.88 -9.76
CA ILE A 79 -6.86 5.25 -9.25
C ILE A 79 -6.87 5.25 -7.71
N ALA A 80 -7.62 4.36 -7.08
CA ALA A 80 -7.66 4.25 -5.62
C ALA A 80 -6.26 3.95 -5.04
N SER A 81 -5.52 3.04 -5.67
CA SER A 81 -4.13 2.73 -5.30
C SER A 81 -3.21 3.95 -5.48
N ALA A 82 -3.37 4.71 -6.57
CA ALA A 82 -2.58 5.91 -6.81
C ALA A 82 -2.86 7.01 -5.76
N CYS A 83 -4.11 7.20 -5.34
CA CYS A 83 -4.50 8.14 -4.29
C CYS A 83 -3.90 7.75 -2.92
N ALA A 84 -3.98 6.46 -2.57
CA ALA A 84 -3.35 5.95 -1.36
C ALA A 84 -1.82 6.12 -1.42
N GLY A 85 -1.20 5.76 -2.55
CA GLY A 85 0.23 5.89 -2.78
C GLY A 85 0.71 7.34 -2.71
N LEU A 86 -0.07 8.29 -3.25
CA LEU A 86 0.25 9.71 -3.21
C LEU A 86 0.20 10.24 -1.77
N THR A 87 -0.80 9.82 -1.00
CA THR A 87 -0.92 10.20 0.42
C THR A 87 0.28 9.70 1.21
N VAL A 88 0.63 8.41 1.06
CA VAL A 88 1.79 7.82 1.71
C VAL A 88 3.06 8.55 1.29
N PHE A 89 3.29 8.72 -0.01
CA PHE A 89 4.45 9.41 -0.55
C PHE A 89 4.62 10.81 0.03
N LEU A 90 3.55 11.62 0.06
CA LEU A 90 3.60 12.99 0.56
C LEU A 90 3.92 13.09 2.06
N MET A 91 3.49 12.10 2.84
CA MET A 91 3.80 12.02 4.28
C MET A 91 5.21 11.50 4.51
N THR A 92 5.62 10.42 3.83
CA THR A 92 6.98 9.86 3.87
C THR A 92 8.00 10.91 3.44
N TRP A 93 7.71 11.67 2.39
CA TRP A 93 8.59 12.76 1.92
C TRP A 93 8.76 13.87 2.96
N ARG A 94 7.74 14.10 3.80
CA ARG A 94 7.81 15.02 4.95
C ARG A 94 8.44 14.39 6.19
N GLY A 95 8.89 13.14 6.13
CA GLY A 95 9.45 12.40 7.27
C GLY A 95 8.41 12.02 8.33
N LEU A 96 7.12 12.03 7.98
CA LEU A 96 6.05 11.64 8.88
C LEU A 96 5.76 10.14 8.71
N PRO A 97 5.90 9.32 9.77
CA PRO A 97 5.51 7.92 9.70
C PRO A 97 3.98 7.85 9.57
N VAL A 98 3.50 7.21 8.51
CA VAL A 98 2.07 7.08 8.21
C VAL A 98 1.62 5.61 8.27
N SER A 99 0.36 5.36 8.62
CA SER A 99 -0.24 4.05 8.44
C SER A 99 -0.68 3.86 6.98
N THR A 100 0.03 2.98 6.27
CA THR A 100 -0.27 2.62 4.87
C THR A 100 -1.64 1.96 4.74
N SER A 101 -2.02 1.10 5.70
CA SER A 101 -3.36 0.51 5.78
C SER A 101 -4.47 1.56 5.87
N GLN A 102 -4.30 2.60 6.69
CA GLN A 102 -5.28 3.70 6.79
C GLN A 102 -5.38 4.52 5.51
N ALA A 103 -4.25 4.74 4.82
CA ALA A 103 -4.25 5.42 3.53
C ALA A 103 -5.03 4.63 2.46
N VAL A 104 -4.86 3.31 2.41
CA VAL A 104 -5.61 2.43 1.49
C VAL A 104 -7.10 2.38 1.85
N VAL A 105 -7.44 2.15 3.12
CA VAL A 105 -8.84 2.15 3.58
C VAL A 105 -9.52 3.49 3.29
N GLY A 106 -8.86 4.61 3.57
CA GLY A 106 -9.38 5.94 3.26
C GLY A 106 -9.62 6.16 1.77
N ALA A 107 -8.72 5.69 0.90
CA ALA A 107 -8.90 5.77 -0.55
C ALA A 107 -10.11 4.95 -1.02
N LEU A 108 -10.32 3.74 -0.46
CA LEU A 108 -11.47 2.89 -0.77
C LEU A 108 -12.80 3.50 -0.29
N ILE A 109 -12.82 4.08 0.91
CA ILE A 109 -13.98 4.83 1.42
C ILE A 109 -14.31 6.02 0.50
N GLY A 110 -13.27 6.73 0.03
CA GLY A 110 -13.43 7.80 -0.95
C GLY A 110 -14.03 7.31 -2.27
N TRP A 111 -13.57 6.16 -2.77
CA TRP A 111 -14.12 5.53 -3.98
C TRP A 111 -15.58 5.08 -3.81
N ASN A 112 -15.93 4.46 -2.68
CA ASN A 112 -17.31 4.11 -2.35
C ASN A 112 -18.21 5.35 -2.36
N THR A 113 -17.76 6.41 -1.69
CA THR A 113 -18.50 7.69 -1.62
C THR A 113 -18.70 8.31 -3.00
N TRP A 114 -17.67 8.28 -3.85
CA TRP A 114 -17.75 8.77 -5.23
C TRP A 114 -18.79 8.03 -6.07
N ASN A 115 -18.91 6.71 -5.88
CA ASN A 115 -19.88 5.87 -6.58
C ASN A 115 -21.26 5.80 -5.89
N GLY A 116 -21.46 6.52 -4.77
CA GLY A 116 -22.70 6.48 -3.99
C GLY A 116 -22.95 5.16 -3.27
N ILE A 117 -21.92 4.35 -3.05
CA ILE A 117 -21.97 3.08 -2.32
C ILE A 117 -21.76 3.37 -0.83
N ALA A 118 -22.63 2.81 0.02
CA ALA A 118 -22.45 2.90 1.47
C ALA A 118 -21.32 1.97 1.92
N THR A 119 -20.34 2.51 2.64
CA THR A 119 -19.24 1.72 3.22
C THR A 119 -19.74 0.95 4.44
N ASP A 120 -19.56 -0.38 4.43
CA ASP A 120 -19.79 -1.19 5.62
C ASP A 120 -18.64 -1.00 6.63
N THR A 121 -18.93 -0.32 7.73
CA THR A 121 -17.96 -0.05 8.78
C THR A 121 -17.60 -1.28 9.61
N GLN A 122 -18.39 -2.35 9.57
CA GLN A 122 -18.11 -3.59 10.30
C GLN A 122 -16.92 -4.36 9.72
N VAL A 123 -16.60 -4.11 8.44
CA VAL A 123 -15.44 -4.72 7.77
C VAL A 123 -14.11 -4.17 8.30
N VAL A 124 -14.12 -2.98 8.92
CA VAL A 124 -12.93 -2.25 9.37
C VAL A 124 -12.71 -2.37 10.90
N THR A 125 -13.64 -2.98 11.64
CA THR A 125 -13.55 -3.26 13.09
C THR A 125 -13.10 -4.68 13.37
#